data_AF-A0A948NSJ2-F1
#
_entry.id   AF-A0A948NSJ2-F1
#
_cell.length_a   1.000
_cell.length_b   1.000
_cell.length_c   1.000
_cell.angle_alpha   90.00
_cell.angle_beta   90.00
_cell.angle_gamma   90.00
#
_symmetry.space_group_name_H-M   'P 1'
#
loop_
_entity.id
_entity.type
_entity.pdbx_description
1 polymer ?
#
loop_
_entity_poly.entity_id
_entity_poly.type
_entity_poly.pdbx_seq_one_letter_code
_entity_poly.pdbx_strand_id
1 'polypeptide(L)'
;AYDESIAEYEPETADEDRPEEDFDEKYDEAVELVTDLGQASISLVQRYMKIGYNRAARIIERMEAEGIVGPSDGAKPRKVLSQKLPR
;
A
#
# COMPACT_ATOMS: atom_id res chain seq x y z
N ALA A 1 -11.61 38.03 0.38
CA ALA A 1 -12.01 37.29 1.58
C ALA A 1 -11.76 35.82 1.30
N TYR A 2 -11.22 35.07 2.26
CA TYR A 2 -11.11 33.62 2.15
C TYR A 2 -12.52 33.00 2.24
N ASP A 3 -12.77 31.92 1.51
CA ASP A 3 -14.06 31.22 1.52
C ASP A 3 -14.13 30.34 2.77
N GLU A 4 -15.00 30.73 3.71
CA GLU A 4 -15.17 30.05 5.00
C GLU A 4 -15.71 28.62 4.85
N SER A 5 -16.29 28.27 3.69
CA SER A 5 -16.74 26.89 3.40
C SER A 5 -15.60 25.87 3.30
N ILE A 6 -14.36 26.32 3.06
CA ILE A 6 -13.18 25.44 3.05
C ILE A 6 -12.75 25.07 4.47
N ALA A 7 -12.99 25.95 5.46
CA ALA A 7 -12.62 25.70 6.85
C ALA A 7 -13.51 24.63 7.52
N GLU A 8 -14.73 24.45 7.01
CA GLU A 8 -15.72 23.49 7.51
C GLU A 8 -15.79 22.20 6.68
N TYR A 9 -14.95 22.07 5.64
CA TYR A 9 -14.90 20.86 4.81
C TYR A 9 -14.21 19.71 5.57
N GLU A 10 -15.01 18.81 6.12
CA GLU A 10 -14.53 17.49 6.53
C GLU A 10 -14.57 16.56 5.30
N PRO A 11 -13.42 16.11 4.77
CA PRO A 11 -13.42 15.15 3.67
C PRO A 11 -14.07 13.85 4.14
N GLU A 12 -15.11 13.38 3.44
CA GLU A 12 -15.76 12.07 3.66
C GLU A 12 -14.82 10.87 3.45
N THR A 13 -13.57 11.10 3.02
CA THR A 13 -12.53 10.08 2.97
C THR A 13 -11.65 10.13 4.22
N ALA A 14 -12.26 10.14 5.39
CA ALA A 14 -11.60 9.58 6.55
C ALA A 14 -11.61 8.07 6.32
N ASP A 15 -10.45 7.51 5.94
CA ASP A 15 -10.22 6.07 5.90
C ASP A 15 -10.88 5.45 7.14
N GLU A 16 -12.02 4.76 6.97
CA GLU A 16 -12.59 3.87 7.97
C GLU A 16 -11.72 2.61 8.12
N ASP A 17 -10.40 2.75 8.20
CA ASP A 17 -9.50 1.68 8.58
C ASP A 17 -9.41 1.67 10.11
N ARG A 18 -10.46 1.13 10.74
CA ARG A 18 -10.45 0.76 12.16
C ARG A 18 -9.18 -0.06 12.45
N PRO A 19 -8.42 0.26 13.51
CA PRO A 19 -7.30 -0.57 13.91
C PRO A 19 -7.86 -1.74 14.72
N GLU A 20 -7.75 -2.99 14.26
CA GLU A 20 -7.74 -4.16 15.18
C GLU A 20 -7.48 -5.55 14.58
N GLU A 21 -7.10 -5.69 13.31
CA GLU A 21 -6.56 -6.96 12.82
C GLU A 21 -5.22 -6.72 12.15
N ASP A 22 -4.17 -7.39 12.63
CA ASP A 22 -2.76 -7.33 12.15
C ASP A 22 -2.60 -7.68 10.66
N PHE A 23 -3.69 -8.00 9.96
CA PHE A 23 -3.73 -8.45 8.58
C PHE A 23 -4.70 -7.61 7.76
N ASP A 24 -4.19 -7.01 6.68
CA ASP A 24 -5.01 -6.37 5.66
C ASP A 24 -5.69 -7.45 4.81
N GLU A 25 -7.01 -7.40 4.65
CA GLU A 25 -7.79 -8.32 3.83
C GLU A 25 -7.32 -8.42 2.37
N LYS A 26 -6.64 -7.40 1.84
CA LYS A 26 -6.10 -7.39 0.48
C LYS A 26 -4.61 -7.70 0.42
N TYR A 27 -3.98 -8.09 1.53
CA TYR A 27 -2.55 -8.35 1.58
C TYR A 27 -2.10 -9.40 0.55
N ASP A 28 -2.81 -10.53 0.47
CA ASP A 28 -2.47 -11.61 -0.46
C ASP A 28 -2.58 -11.17 -1.93
N GLU A 29 -3.61 -10.41 -2.26
CA GLU A 29 -3.78 -9.81 -3.61
C GLU A 29 -2.61 -8.86 -3.93
N ALA A 30 -2.18 -8.06 -2.95
CA ALA A 30 -1.04 -7.17 -3.11
C ALA A 30 0.27 -7.96 -3.31
N VAL A 31 0.46 -9.08 -2.62
CA VAL A 31 1.63 -9.96 -2.77
C VAL A 31 1.66 -10.55 -4.18
N GLU A 32 0.52 -11.07 -4.68
CA GLU A 32 0.43 -11.57 -6.06
C GLU A 32 0.76 -10.46 -7.07
N LEU A 33 0.20 -9.26 -6.89
CA LEU A 33 0.44 -8.12 -7.76
C LEU A 33 1.94 -7.75 -7.84
N VAL A 34 2.61 -7.59 -6.69
CA VAL A 34 4.02 -7.16 -6.68
C VAL A 34 4.93 -8.26 -7.19
N THR A 35 4.63 -9.54 -6.92
CA THR A 35 5.40 -10.67 -7.43
C THR A 35 5.28 -10.83 -8.93
N ASP A 36 4.09 -10.61 -9.50
CA ASP A 36 3.88 -10.61 -10.95
C ASP A 36 4.58 -9.43 -11.64
N LEU A 37 4.63 -8.25 -11.01
CA LEU A 37 5.27 -7.05 -11.58
C LEU A 37 6.79 -6.97 -11.31
N GLY A 38 7.31 -7.76 -10.37
CA GLY A 38 8.73 -7.79 -9.98
C GLY A 38 9.24 -6.52 -9.26
N GLN A 39 8.35 -5.59 -8.93
CA GLN A 39 8.67 -4.34 -8.24
C GLN A 39 7.51 -3.93 -7.33
N ALA A 40 7.82 -3.27 -6.22
CA ALA A 40 6.82 -2.82 -5.26
C ALA A 40 7.00 -1.33 -4.93
N SER A 41 5.91 -0.56 -4.96
CA SER A 41 5.88 0.79 -4.40
C SER A 41 4.49 1.12 -3.89
N ILE A 42 4.40 2.01 -2.89
CA ILE A 42 3.13 2.43 -2.28
C ILE A 42 2.17 2.95 -3.36
N SER A 43 2.64 3.86 -4.22
CA SER A 43 1.82 4.43 -5.30
C SER A 43 1.34 3.41 -6.34
N LEU A 44 2.11 2.33 -6.57
CA LEU A 44 1.70 1.25 -7.45
C LEU A 44 0.53 0.50 -6.82
N VAL A 45 0.69 0.07 -5.57
CA VAL A 45 -0.36 -0.64 -4.82
C VAL A 45 -1.64 0.19 -4.72
N GLN A 46 -1.53 1.50 -4.41
CA GLN A 46 -2.68 2.41 -4.37
C GLN A 46 -3.48 2.42 -5.68
N ARG A 47 -2.78 2.57 -6.83
CA ARG A 47 -3.45 2.70 -8.14
C ARG A 47 -4.13 1.41 -8.58
N TYR A 48 -3.46 0.27 -8.39
CA TYR A 48 -3.99 -1.02 -8.82
C TYR A 48 -5.13 -1.49 -7.92
N MET A 49 -4.98 -1.34 -6.61
CA MET A 49 -5.92 -1.89 -5.63
C MET A 49 -6.99 -0.89 -5.18
N LYS A 50 -6.86 0.37 -5.62
CA LYS A 50 -7.75 1.50 -5.30
C LYS A 50 -7.92 1.70 -3.79
N ILE A 51 -6.80 1.75 -3.07
CA ILE A 51 -6.75 1.93 -1.61
C ILE A 51 -6.01 3.21 -1.22
N GLY A 52 -6.26 3.69 0.00
CA GLY A 52 -5.60 4.85 0.59
C GLY A 52 -4.08 4.67 0.77
N TYR A 53 -3.37 5.80 0.92
CA TYR A 53 -1.91 5.81 1.07
C TYR A 53 -1.46 5.01 2.31
N ASN A 54 -2.09 5.26 3.45
CA ASN A 54 -1.73 4.63 4.73
C ASN A 54 -1.90 3.11 4.66
N ARG A 55 -3.00 2.65 4.07
CA ARG A 55 -3.27 1.23 3.85
C ARG A 55 -2.22 0.57 2.95
N ALA A 56 -1.91 1.18 1.81
CA ALA A 56 -0.86 0.69 0.92
C ALA A 56 0.54 0.71 1.58
N ALA A 57 0.83 1.70 2.42
CA ALA A 57 2.08 1.78 3.17
C ALA A 57 2.23 0.60 4.14
N ARG A 58 1.20 0.33 4.96
CA ARG A 58 1.20 -0.82 5.90
C ARG A 58 1.39 -2.15 5.18
N ILE A 59 0.72 -2.35 4.05
CA ILE A 59 0.88 -3.55 3.20
C ILE A 59 2.35 -3.70 2.76
N ILE A 60 2.96 -2.64 2.24
CA ILE A 60 4.36 -2.66 1.76
C ILE A 60 5.36 -2.88 2.90
N GLU A 61 5.14 -2.25 4.05
CA GLU A 61 5.96 -2.43 5.25
C GLU A 61 5.89 -3.87 5.77
N ARG A 62 4.69 -4.47 5.74
CA ARG A 62 4.51 -5.88 6.10
C ARG A 62 5.27 -6.81 5.14
N MET A 63 5.17 -6.58 3.84
CA MET A 63 5.94 -7.35 2.84
C MET A 63 7.45 -7.24 3.05
N GLU A 64 7.95 -6.08 3.49
CA GLU A 64 9.36 -5.92 3.85
C GLU A 64 9.72 -6.73 5.10
N ALA A 65 8.89 -6.67 6.14
CA ALA A 65 9.09 -7.44 7.37
C ALA A 65 9.08 -8.96 7.12
N GLU A 66 8.28 -9.44 6.17
CA GLU A 66 8.22 -10.84 5.75
C GLU A 66 9.29 -11.24 4.72
N GLY A 67 10.10 -10.28 4.24
CA GLY A 67 11.15 -10.53 3.25
C GLY A 67 10.64 -10.80 1.83
N ILE A 68 9.39 -10.45 1.53
CA ILE A 68 8.80 -10.49 0.18
C ILE A 68 9.37 -9.34 -0.67
N VAL A 69 9.52 -8.17 -0.05
CA VAL A 69 10.02 -6.95 -0.67
C VAL A 69 11.30 -6.51 0.04
N GLY A 70 12.28 -6.02 -0.70
CA GLY A 70 13.53 -5.49 -0.15
C GLY A 70 13.35 -4.13 0.53
N PRO A 71 14.41 -3.63 1.19
CA PRO A 71 14.38 -2.34 1.86
C PRO A 71 14.11 -1.20 0.88
N SER A 72 13.62 -0.08 1.41
CA SER A 72 13.43 1.14 0.63
C SER A 72 14.76 1.82 0.30
N ASP A 73 15.04 2.00 -0.99
CA ASP A 73 16.16 2.80 -1.49
C ASP A 73 15.76 4.28 -1.72
N GLY A 74 14.71 4.74 -1.05
CA GLY A 74 14.17 6.09 -1.19
C GLY A 74 13.24 6.23 -2.41
N ALA A 75 13.70 6.93 -3.45
CA ALA A 75 12.84 7.30 -4.59
C ALA A 75 12.54 6.16 -5.57
N LYS A 76 13.25 5.03 -5.47
CA LYS A 76 13.10 3.90 -6.40
C LYS A 76 12.07 2.89 -5.89
N PRO A 77 11.35 2.19 -6.79
CA PRO A 77 10.57 1.03 -6.42
C PRO A 77 11.43 0.00 -5.69
N ARG A 78 10.86 -0.60 -4.64
CA ARG A 78 11.51 -1.66 -3.88
C ARG A 78 11.61 -2.92 -4.74
N LYS A 79 12.75 -3.61 -4.62
CA LYS A 79 12.97 -4.89 -5.32
C LYS A 79 12.12 -5.97 -4.69
N VAL A 80 11.44 -6.78 -5.50
CA VAL A 80 10.72 -7.96 -5.00
C VAL A 80 11.70 -9.12 -4.90
N LEU A 81 11.73 -9.77 -3.74
CA LEU A 81 12.66 -10.84 -3.38
C LEU A 81 12.04 -12.23 -3.55
N SER A 82 10.72 -12.36 -3.40
CA SER A 82 10.02 -13.60 -3.68
C SER A 82 9.73 -13.73 -5.18
N GLN A 83 9.99 -14.90 -5.73
CA GLN A 83 9.55 -15.24 -7.08
C GLN A 83 8.36 -16.18 -7.00
N LYS A 84 7.37 -15.95 -7.85
CA LYS A 84 6.24 -16.87 -8.00
C LYS A 84 6.81 -18.24 -8.41
N LEU A 85 6.54 -19.26 -7.60
CA LEU A 85 6.87 -20.64 -7.97
C LEU A 85 6.17 -20.93 -9.31
N PRO A 86 6.88 -21.44 -10.33
CA PRO A 86 6.23 -21.85 -11.57
C PRO A 86 5.18 -22.91 -11.23
N ARG A 87 3.94 -22.67 -11.67
CA ARG A 87 2.85 -23.66 -11.57
C ARG A 87 3.09 -24.80 -12.53
#